data_AF-A0A6J2YR63-F1
#
_entry.id   AF-A0A6J2YR63-F1
#
_cell.length_a   1.000
_cell.length_b   1.000
_cell.length_c   1.000
_cell.angle_alpha   90.00
_cell.angle_beta   90.00
_cell.angle_gamma   90.00
#
_symmetry.space_group_name_H-M   'P 1'
#
loop_
_entity.id
_entity.type
_entity.pdbx_description
1 polymer ?
#
loop_
_entity_poly.entity_id
_entity_poly.type
_entity_poly.pdbx_seq_one_letter_code
_entity_poly.pdbx_strand_id
1 'polypeptide(L)'
;IGRGKYTLSGLLLAVTAALVFVARHTEQVARVLFLWRSQVEEQRDCAKDLKRRNEALVYNILPPHVAAHFMGNRNRNHDELYSQSYEEVGVLFASMPNFSDFYSEETVNNQGLECLRFLNEVISDFDALLELPQYQDIIKIKTIGSTYMAASGLNPTRQIKPDDSYYKFDGHT
;
A
#
# COMPACT_ATOMS: atom_id res chain seq x y z
N ILE A 1 -26.12 74.96 21.92
CA ILE A 1 -26.49 73.51 21.90
C ILE A 1 -26.28 72.81 20.54
N GLY A 2 -26.26 73.50 19.39
CA GLY A 2 -26.21 72.85 18.06
C GLY A 2 -24.87 72.24 17.64
N ARG A 3 -23.73 72.88 17.92
CA ARG A 3 -22.39 72.45 17.42
C ARG A 3 -21.95 71.05 17.88
N GLY A 4 -22.24 70.66 19.12
CA GLY A 4 -21.85 69.33 19.65
C GLY A 4 -22.65 68.15 19.09
N LYS A 5 -23.83 68.40 18.50
CA LYS A 5 -24.65 67.34 17.89
C LYS A 5 -24.09 66.91 16.53
N TYR A 6 -23.53 67.84 15.76
CA TYR A 6 -22.92 67.55 14.45
C TYR A 6 -21.58 66.81 14.58
N THR A 7 -20.79 67.10 15.63
CA THR A 7 -19.51 66.40 15.89
C THR A 7 -19.73 64.94 16.33
N LEU A 8 -20.72 64.68 17.20
CA LEU A 8 -21.11 63.33 17.60
C LEU A 8 -21.63 62.53 16.39
N SER A 9 -22.47 63.16 15.56
CA SER A 9 -23.00 62.56 14.33
C SER A 9 -21.87 62.19 13.35
N GLY A 10 -20.90 63.09 13.13
CA GLY A 10 -19.74 62.82 12.29
C GLY A 10 -18.86 61.67 12.80
N LEU A 11 -18.64 61.59 14.11
CA LEU A 11 -17.87 60.50 14.72
C LEU A 11 -18.60 59.15 14.59
N LEU A 12 -19.93 59.15 14.77
CA LEU A 12 -20.75 57.96 14.62
C LEU A 12 -20.73 57.45 13.17
N LEU A 13 -20.79 58.35 12.18
CA LEU A 13 -20.64 58.01 10.76
C LEU A 13 -19.24 57.46 10.42
N ALA A 14 -18.18 57.99 11.03
CA ALA A 14 -16.82 57.48 10.83
C ALA A 14 -16.66 56.06 11.41
N VAL A 15 -17.20 55.81 12.60
CA VAL A 15 -17.18 54.49 13.25
C VAL A 15 -18.00 53.47 12.45
N THR A 16 -19.20 53.83 11.97
CA THR A 16 -20.00 52.91 11.15
C THR A 16 -19.31 52.60 9.82
N ALA A 17 -18.68 53.58 9.17
CA ALA A 17 -17.89 53.36 7.97
C ALA A 17 -16.70 52.41 8.23
N ALA A 18 -15.99 52.59 9.34
CA ALA A 18 -14.90 51.70 9.74
C ALA A 18 -15.38 50.27 10.03
N LEU A 19 -16.52 50.12 10.72
CA LEU A 19 -17.13 48.80 10.97
C LEU A 19 -17.54 48.09 9.67
N VAL A 20 -18.12 48.83 8.71
CA VAL A 20 -18.45 48.28 7.39
C VAL A 20 -17.19 47.86 6.65
N PHE A 21 -16.13 48.65 6.71
CA PHE A 21 -14.85 48.29 6.10
C PHE A 21 -14.26 47.02 6.70
N VAL A 22 -14.20 46.91 8.04
CA VAL A 22 -13.71 45.71 8.73
C VAL A 22 -14.57 44.51 8.38
N ALA A 23 -15.90 44.63 8.40
CA ALA A 23 -16.81 43.55 8.04
C ALA A 23 -16.53 43.02 6.63
N ARG A 24 -16.36 43.92 5.65
CA ARG A 24 -16.03 43.56 4.26
C ARG A 24 -14.66 42.90 4.14
N HIS A 25 -13.65 43.41 4.87
CA HIS A 25 -12.32 42.82 4.88
C HIS A 25 -12.35 41.41 5.51
N THR A 26 -13.08 41.21 6.61
CA THR A 26 -13.22 39.90 7.24
C THR A 26 -13.91 38.89 6.33
N GLU A 27 -14.94 39.31 5.57
CA GLU A 27 -15.63 38.46 4.60
C GLU A 27 -14.69 38.03 3.46
N GLN A 28 -13.90 38.96 2.92
CA GLN A 28 -12.91 38.65 1.88
C GLN A 28 -11.84 37.67 2.36
N VAL A 29 -11.27 37.91 3.54
CA VAL A 29 -10.27 37.01 4.15
C VAL A 29 -10.88 35.63 4.41
N ALA A 30 -12.10 35.57 4.94
CA ALA A 30 -12.80 34.31 5.18
C ALA A 30 -13.02 33.53 3.87
N ARG A 31 -13.40 34.21 2.78
CA ARG A 31 -13.59 33.58 1.47
C ARG A 31 -12.30 33.01 0.89
N VAL A 32 -11.21 33.77 0.95
CA VAL A 32 -9.90 33.31 0.47
C VAL A 32 -9.40 32.14 1.32
N LEU A 33 -9.54 32.23 2.65
CA LEU A 33 -9.17 31.14 3.55
C LEU A 33 -9.97 29.87 3.28
N PHE A 34 -11.27 29.99 3.00
CA PHE A 34 -12.11 28.85 2.64
C PHE A 34 -11.61 28.17 1.36
N LEU A 35 -11.34 28.94 0.31
CA LEU A 35 -10.81 28.40 -0.95
C LEU A 35 -9.45 27.73 -0.76
N TRP A 36 -8.55 28.37 -0.01
CA TRP A 36 -7.24 27.80 0.29
C TRP A 36 -7.35 26.51 1.12
N ARG A 37 -8.22 26.47 2.13
CA ARG A 37 -8.49 25.25 2.90
C ARG A 37 -9.02 24.12 2.03
N SER A 38 -9.98 24.42 1.14
CA SER A 38 -10.53 23.47 0.18
C SER A 38 -9.44 22.89 -0.72
N GLN A 39 -8.56 23.74 -1.27
CA GLN A 39 -7.43 23.31 -2.11
C GLN A 39 -6.42 22.46 -1.34
N VAL A 40 -6.09 22.84 -0.11
CA VAL A 40 -5.18 22.07 0.75
C VAL A 40 -5.76 20.70 1.09
N GLU A 41 -7.07 20.63 1.35
CA GLU A 41 -7.75 19.37 1.63
C GLU A 41 -7.74 18.44 0.41
N GLU A 42 -8.07 18.96 -0.77
CA GLU A 42 -8.01 18.21 -2.03
C GLU A 42 -6.59 17.70 -2.33
N GLN A 43 -5.58 18.55 -2.18
CA GLN A 43 -4.18 18.16 -2.35
C GLN A 43 -3.76 17.09 -1.33
N ARG A 44 -4.20 17.23 -0.07
CA ARG A 44 -3.92 16.27 0.98
C ARG A 44 -4.55 14.91 0.66
N ASP A 45 -5.76 14.89 0.12
CA ASP A 45 -6.44 13.64 -0.22
C ASP A 45 -5.82 12.97 -1.45
N CYS A 46 -5.46 13.75 -2.48
CA CYS A 46 -4.69 13.24 -3.61
C CYS A 46 -3.33 12.65 -3.15
N ALA A 47 -2.63 13.34 -2.25
CA ALA A 47 -1.37 12.86 -1.70
C ALA A 47 -1.54 11.56 -0.88
N LYS A 48 -2.61 11.43 -0.10
CA LYS A 48 -2.93 10.19 0.62
C LYS A 48 -3.21 9.03 -0.34
N ASP A 49 -3.99 9.26 -1.38
CA ASP A 49 -4.32 8.23 -2.37
C ASP A 49 -3.07 7.78 -3.14
N LEU A 50 -2.24 8.73 -3.58
CA LEU A 50 -0.96 8.43 -4.21
C LEU A 50 -0.05 7.63 -3.27
N LYS A 51 0.03 8.02 -2.00
CA LYS A 51 0.81 7.30 -0.99
C LYS A 51 0.32 5.86 -0.82
N ARG A 52 -1.00 5.66 -0.70
CA ARG A 52 -1.60 4.32 -0.56
C ARG A 52 -1.30 3.43 -1.76
N ARG A 53 -1.43 3.97 -2.97
CA ARG A 53 -1.12 3.24 -4.22
C ARG A 53 0.37 2.86 -4.29
N ASN A 54 1.25 3.79 -3.91
CA ASN A 54 2.70 3.54 -3.88
C ASN A 54 3.05 2.44 -2.87
N GLU A 55 2.52 2.53 -1.64
CA GLU A 55 2.73 1.50 -0.61
C GLU A 55 2.27 0.11 -1.08
N ALA A 56 1.11 0.01 -1.75
CA ALA A 56 0.64 -1.27 -2.30
C ALA A 56 1.62 -1.86 -3.33
N LEU A 57 2.22 -1.03 -4.19
CA LEU A 57 3.22 -1.50 -5.15
C LEU A 57 4.50 -2.00 -4.45
N VAL A 58 4.91 -1.36 -3.37
CA VAL A 58 6.07 -1.82 -2.58
C VAL A 58 5.81 -3.19 -1.98
N TYR A 59 4.63 -3.41 -1.39
CA TYR A 59 4.27 -4.69 -0.79
C TYR A 59 4.08 -5.83 -1.81
N ASN A 60 3.82 -5.51 -3.08
CA ASN A 60 3.80 -6.50 -4.16
C ASN A 60 5.20 -7.05 -4.51
N ILE A 61 6.26 -6.33 -4.14
CA ILE A 61 7.65 -6.70 -4.45
C ILE A 61 8.39 -7.18 -3.21
N LEU A 62 8.11 -6.57 -2.05
CA LEU A 62 8.81 -6.82 -0.81
C LEU A 62 7.85 -7.28 0.29
N PRO A 63 8.22 -8.29 1.10
CA PRO A 63 7.47 -8.63 2.30
C PRO A 63 7.34 -7.42 3.25
N PRO A 64 6.25 -7.33 4.04
CA PRO A 64 5.97 -6.14 4.85
C PRO A 64 7.10 -5.71 5.80
N HIS A 65 7.76 -6.67 6.45
CA HIS A 65 8.87 -6.38 7.38
C HIS A 65 10.10 -5.83 6.66
N VAL A 66 10.38 -6.30 5.45
CA VAL A 66 11.48 -5.82 4.60
C VAL A 66 11.16 -4.42 4.06
N ALA A 67 9.92 -4.21 3.61
CA ALA A 67 9.45 -2.91 3.12
C ALA A 67 9.58 -1.83 4.21
N ALA A 68 9.20 -2.14 5.46
CA ALA A 68 9.35 -1.21 6.58
C ALA A 68 10.82 -0.81 6.83
N HIS A 69 11.75 -1.75 6.68
CA HIS A 69 13.19 -1.50 6.83
C HIS A 69 13.74 -0.53 5.77
N PHE A 70 13.25 -0.59 4.53
CA PHE A 70 13.66 0.32 3.46
C PHE A 70 12.94 1.67 3.52
N MET A 71 11.65 1.69 3.85
CA MET A 71 10.85 2.94 3.92
C MET A 71 11.19 3.80 5.14
N GLY A 72 11.61 3.19 6.26
CA GLY A 72 11.88 3.89 7.51
C GLY A 72 13.14 4.74 7.53
N ASN A 73 14.10 4.50 6.62
CA ASN A 73 15.44 5.09 6.71
C ASN A 73 15.82 5.92 5.48
N ARG A 74 15.48 7.21 5.51
CA ARG A 74 15.59 8.17 4.40
C ARG A 74 17.03 8.58 4.02
N ASN A 75 18.03 8.16 4.79
CA ASN A 75 19.45 8.49 4.62
C ASN A 75 20.31 7.31 4.12
N ARG A 76 19.71 6.23 3.63
CA ARG A 76 20.47 5.09 3.12
C ARG A 76 20.97 5.28 1.70
N ASN A 77 22.14 4.72 1.42
CA ASN A 77 22.64 4.56 0.08
C ASN A 77 21.79 3.52 -0.66
N HIS A 78 21.49 3.78 -1.93
CA HIS A 78 20.72 2.88 -2.78
C HIS A 78 21.35 1.48 -2.96
N ASP A 79 22.66 1.35 -2.71
CA ASP A 79 23.40 0.08 -2.88
C ASP A 79 23.42 -0.80 -1.61
N GLU A 80 22.76 -0.37 -0.53
CA GLU A 80 22.77 -1.14 0.72
C GLU A 80 21.84 -2.35 0.64
N LEU A 81 22.44 -3.56 0.65
CA LEU A 81 21.72 -4.82 0.64
C LEU A 81 21.11 -5.13 2.02
N TYR A 82 19.91 -5.73 2.02
CA TYR A 82 19.29 -6.27 3.23
C TYR A 82 19.61 -7.75 3.38
N SER A 83 19.98 -8.15 4.60
CA SER A 83 20.15 -9.56 4.96
C SER A 83 19.70 -9.78 6.40
N GLN A 84 19.05 -10.92 6.65
CA GLN A 84 18.61 -11.36 7.97
C GLN A 84 18.76 -12.88 8.06
N SER A 85 19.27 -13.37 9.20
CA SER A 85 19.38 -14.80 9.50
C SER A 85 18.10 -15.29 10.19
N TYR A 86 17.69 -16.51 9.87
CA TYR A 86 16.52 -17.19 10.44
C TYR A 86 16.97 -18.59 10.90
N GLU A 87 16.56 -18.99 12.10
CA GLU A 87 16.94 -20.29 12.70
C GLU A 87 16.10 -21.45 12.15
N GLU A 88 14.80 -21.23 11.92
CA GLU A 88 13.86 -22.25 11.47
C GLU A 88 13.02 -21.71 10.30
N VAL A 89 13.17 -22.32 9.12
CA VAL A 89 12.44 -21.95 7.89
C VAL A 89 12.02 -23.19 7.14
N GLY A 90 10.79 -23.22 6.64
CA GLY A 90 10.30 -24.23 5.71
C GLY A 90 10.24 -23.69 4.28
N VAL A 91 10.67 -24.45 3.28
CA VAL A 91 10.61 -24.06 1.87
C VAL A 91 9.84 -25.12 1.07
N LEU A 92 8.87 -24.66 0.28
CA LEU A 92 8.04 -25.47 -0.61
C LEU A 92 8.46 -25.24 -2.06
N PHE A 93 8.58 -26.35 -2.80
CA PHE A 93 8.69 -26.36 -4.26
C PHE A 93 7.55 -27.21 -4.82
N ALA A 94 6.67 -26.60 -5.62
CA ALA A 94 5.59 -27.28 -6.31
C ALA A 94 5.72 -27.03 -7.82
N SER A 95 5.91 -28.07 -8.62
CA SER A 95 6.09 -27.94 -10.06
C SER A 95 5.04 -28.72 -10.82
N MET A 96 4.48 -28.12 -11.86
CA MET A 96 3.65 -28.88 -12.81
C MET A 96 4.54 -29.82 -13.62
N PRO A 97 4.34 -31.15 -13.55
CA PRO A 97 5.13 -32.10 -14.30
C PRO A 97 4.80 -31.99 -15.80
N ASN A 98 5.80 -32.26 -16.64
CA ASN A 98 5.68 -32.34 -18.09
C ASN A 98 5.06 -31.09 -18.76
N PHE A 99 5.15 -29.92 -18.13
CA PHE A 99 4.64 -28.68 -18.73
C PHE A 99 5.35 -28.33 -20.04
N SER A 100 6.65 -28.63 -20.16
CA SER A 100 7.41 -28.43 -21.39
C SER A 100 6.88 -29.26 -22.57
N ASP A 101 6.40 -30.48 -22.31
CA ASP A 101 5.81 -31.34 -23.35
C ASP A 101 4.38 -30.90 -23.70
N PHE A 102 3.66 -30.33 -22.73
CA PHE A 102 2.34 -29.74 -22.92
C PHE A 102 2.39 -28.40 -23.68
N TYR A 103 3.52 -27.70 -23.62
CA TYR A 103 3.69 -26.40 -24.26
C TYR A 103 3.98 -26.55 -25.76
N SER A 104 3.11 -26.00 -26.61
CA SER A 104 3.32 -25.92 -28.06
C SER A 104 3.04 -24.52 -28.59
N GLU A 105 3.98 -23.96 -29.36
CA GLU A 105 3.85 -22.64 -30.01
C GLU A 105 3.14 -22.71 -31.37
N GLU A 106 2.44 -23.81 -31.65
CA GLU A 106 1.72 -23.97 -32.91
C GLU A 106 0.60 -22.91 -33.04
N THR A 107 0.33 -22.47 -34.27
CA THR A 107 -0.72 -21.49 -34.56
C THR A 107 -2.11 -21.98 -34.16
N VAL A 108 -2.31 -23.31 -34.16
CA VAL A 108 -3.53 -23.98 -33.67
C VAL A 108 -3.71 -23.78 -32.16
N ASN A 109 -2.62 -23.63 -31.40
CA ASN A 109 -2.63 -23.43 -29.95
C ASN A 109 -2.48 -21.93 -29.56
N ASN A 110 -2.91 -21.01 -30.43
CA ASN A 110 -2.75 -19.57 -30.24
C ASN A 110 -1.31 -19.17 -29.86
N GLN A 111 -0.30 -19.79 -30.49
CA GLN A 111 1.13 -19.52 -30.20
C GLN A 111 1.53 -19.81 -28.74
N GLY A 112 0.94 -20.84 -28.13
CA GLY A 112 1.24 -21.26 -26.75
C GLY A 112 0.55 -20.41 -25.67
N LEU A 113 -0.27 -19.44 -26.06
CA LEU A 113 -0.97 -18.55 -25.13
C LEU A 113 -1.97 -19.30 -24.24
N GLU A 114 -2.63 -20.33 -24.76
CA GLU A 114 -3.58 -21.14 -23.99
C GLU A 114 -2.87 -21.94 -22.88
N CYS A 115 -1.69 -22.49 -23.16
CA CYS A 115 -0.87 -23.16 -22.15
C CYS A 115 -0.44 -22.20 -21.03
N LEU A 116 -0.06 -20.97 -21.39
CA LEU A 116 0.28 -19.94 -20.41
C LEU A 116 -0.93 -19.47 -19.61
N ARG A 117 -2.11 -19.39 -20.23
CA ARG A 117 -3.36 -19.04 -19.53
C ARG A 117 -3.72 -20.11 -18.50
N PHE A 118 -3.63 -21.38 -18.88
CA PHE A 118 -3.82 -22.50 -17.97
C PHE A 118 -2.83 -22.46 -16.80
N LEU A 119 -1.54 -22.26 -17.08
CA LEU A 119 -0.54 -22.12 -16.03
C LEU A 119 -0.86 -20.95 -15.09
N ASN A 120 -1.26 -19.80 -15.64
CA ASN A 120 -1.63 -18.64 -14.84
C ASN A 120 -2.85 -18.91 -13.96
N GLU A 121 -3.82 -19.69 -14.42
CA GLU A 121 -4.98 -20.12 -13.62
C GLU A 121 -4.53 -20.96 -12.42
N VAL A 122 -3.69 -21.98 -12.64
CA VAL A 122 -3.12 -22.80 -11.56
C VAL A 122 -2.31 -21.97 -10.56
N ILE A 123 -1.49 -21.03 -11.04
CA ILE A 123 -0.71 -20.14 -10.16
C ILE A 123 -1.63 -19.20 -9.36
N SER A 124 -2.70 -18.70 -9.99
CA SER A 124 -3.69 -17.85 -9.32
C SER A 124 -4.44 -18.60 -8.22
N ASP A 125 -4.74 -19.88 -8.43
CA ASP A 125 -5.35 -20.72 -7.40
C ASP A 125 -4.42 -20.91 -6.19
N PHE A 126 -3.11 -21.11 -6.42
CA PHE A 126 -2.13 -21.12 -5.33
C PHE A 126 -2.04 -19.77 -4.60
N ASP A 127 -2.08 -18.66 -5.34
CA ASP A 127 -2.05 -17.32 -4.74
C ASP A 127 -3.31 -17.08 -3.89
N ALA A 128 -4.49 -17.52 -4.34
CA ALA A 128 -5.73 -17.43 -3.58
C ALA A 128 -5.69 -18.26 -2.28
N LEU A 129 -4.98 -19.40 -2.26
CA LEU A 129 -4.77 -20.15 -1.02
C LEU A 129 -3.98 -19.33 0.01
N LEU A 130 -2.98 -18.54 -0.40
CA LEU A 130 -2.20 -17.72 0.53
C LEU A 130 -3.01 -16.60 1.18
N GLU A 131 -4.14 -16.21 0.59
CA GLU A 131 -5.06 -15.21 1.17
C GLU A 131 -5.88 -15.78 2.35
N LEU A 132 -5.93 -17.11 2.52
CA LEU A 132 -6.66 -17.73 3.61
C LEU A 132 -5.99 -17.44 4.96
N PRO A 133 -6.76 -17.17 6.03
CA PRO A 133 -6.21 -16.81 7.34
C PRO A 133 -5.21 -17.81 7.93
N GLN A 134 -5.37 -19.10 7.62
CA GLN A 134 -4.49 -20.18 8.09
C GLN A 134 -3.12 -20.20 7.40
N TYR A 135 -2.98 -19.58 6.22
CA TYR A 135 -1.75 -19.57 5.42
C TYR A 135 -1.09 -18.19 5.38
N GLN A 136 -1.53 -17.25 6.20
CA GLN A 136 -1.07 -15.86 6.22
C GLN A 136 0.45 -15.70 6.46
N ASP A 137 1.12 -16.69 7.03
CA ASP A 137 2.58 -16.67 7.26
C ASP A 137 3.40 -17.37 6.18
N ILE A 138 2.73 -17.95 5.19
CA ILE A 138 3.40 -18.49 4.02
C ILE A 138 3.61 -17.35 3.04
N ILE A 139 4.87 -17.13 2.67
CA ILE A 139 5.29 -16.09 1.73
C ILE A 139 5.67 -16.76 0.42
N LYS A 140 5.02 -16.36 -0.67
CA LYS A 140 5.46 -16.67 -2.03
C LYS A 140 6.82 -16.03 -2.28
N ILE A 141 7.81 -16.83 -2.64
CA ILE A 141 9.14 -16.32 -3.00
C ILE A 141 9.12 -15.86 -4.45
N LYS A 142 8.75 -16.76 -5.37
CA LYS A 142 8.68 -16.53 -6.81
C LYS A 142 8.07 -17.72 -7.54
N THR A 143 7.80 -17.51 -8.81
CA THR A 143 7.60 -18.59 -9.78
C THR A 143 8.83 -18.69 -10.69
N ILE A 144 9.18 -19.91 -11.11
CA ILE A 144 10.22 -20.19 -12.11
C ILE A 144 9.64 -21.18 -13.11
N GLY A 145 9.29 -20.71 -14.31
CA GLY A 145 8.60 -21.56 -15.29
C GLY A 145 7.29 -22.10 -14.71
N SER A 146 7.15 -23.42 -14.66
CA SER A 146 6.00 -24.11 -14.06
C SER A 146 6.15 -24.44 -12.57
N THR A 147 7.23 -23.98 -11.93
CA THR A 147 7.52 -24.21 -10.51
C THR A 147 7.13 -23.01 -9.65
N TYR A 148 6.30 -23.25 -8.63
CA TYR A 148 5.92 -22.32 -7.58
C TYR A 148 6.82 -22.51 -6.35
N MET A 149 7.34 -21.42 -5.81
CA MET A 149 8.19 -21.42 -4.62
C MET A 149 7.57 -20.57 -3.51
N ALA A 150 7.46 -21.14 -2.32
CA ALA A 150 7.00 -20.45 -1.12
C ALA A 150 7.82 -20.85 0.10
N ALA A 151 7.79 -20.03 1.14
CA ALA A 151 8.44 -20.32 2.40
C ALA A 151 7.58 -19.91 3.60
N SER A 152 7.81 -20.59 4.73
CA SER A 152 7.22 -20.30 6.04
C SER A 152 8.33 -20.08 7.06
N GLY A 153 8.03 -19.39 8.17
CA GLY A 153 9.01 -19.04 9.20
C GLY A 153 9.78 -17.74 8.94
N LEU A 154 9.36 -16.96 7.93
CA LEU A 154 9.98 -15.68 7.57
C LEU A 154 9.33 -14.47 8.23
N ASN A 155 8.23 -14.65 8.98
CA ASN A 155 7.56 -13.55 9.68
C ASN A 155 8.09 -13.42 11.12
N PRO A 156 8.91 -12.40 11.43
CA PRO A 156 9.52 -12.24 12.75
C PRO A 156 8.51 -11.88 13.86
N THR A 157 7.28 -11.51 13.49
CA THR A 157 6.25 -11.05 14.44
C THR A 157 5.38 -12.20 14.94
N ARG A 158 5.35 -13.34 14.23
CA ARG A 158 4.56 -14.50 14.66
C ARG A 158 5.38 -15.34 15.62
N GLN A 159 5.00 -15.27 16.90
CA GLN A 159 5.43 -16.27 17.88
C GLN A 159 4.70 -17.58 17.57
N ILE A 160 5.46 -18.64 17.36
CA ILE A 160 4.92 -20.01 17.29
C ILE A 160 4.18 -20.25 18.60
N LYS A 161 2.86 -20.34 18.55
CA LYS A 161 2.08 -20.70 19.73
C LYS A 161 2.24 -22.20 19.96
N PRO A 162 2.41 -22.68 21.21
CA PRO A 162 2.57 -24.10 21.49
C PRO A 162 1.37 -24.97 21.07
N ASP A 163 0.22 -24.34 20.76
CA ASP A 163 -0.99 -24.99 20.23
C ASP A 163 -1.05 -25.04 18.68
N ASP A 164 -0.10 -24.42 17.97
CA ASP A 164 0.09 -24.67 16.53
C ASP A 164 0.70 -26.07 16.41
N SER A 165 -0.18 -27.07 16.39
CA SER A 165 0.18 -28.48 16.33
C SER A 165 1.17 -28.74 15.20
N TYR A 166 2.39 -29.15 15.57
CA TYR A 166 3.38 -29.73 14.68
C TYR A 166 2.70 -30.84 13.86
N TYR A 167 2.42 -30.59 12.58
CA TYR A 167 2.24 -31.67 11.62
C TYR A 167 3.60 -32.31 11.42
N LYS A 168 3.93 -33.22 12.34
CA LYS A 168 5.02 -34.16 12.19
C LYS A 168 4.67 -34.99 10.95
N PHE A 169 5.34 -34.71 9.84
CA PHE A 169 5.36 -35.62 8.70
C PHE A 169 6.10 -36.87 9.16
N ASP A 170 5.35 -37.82 9.71
CA ASP A 170 5.86 -39.16 9.96
C ASP A 170 6.03 -39.82 8.59
N GLY A 171 7.29 -39.89 8.15
CA GLY A 171 7.70 -40.43 6.86
C GLY A 171 7.50 -41.94 6.74
N HIS A 172 6.25 -42.38 6.69
CA HIS A 172 5.86 -43.71 6.26
C HIS A 172 4.75 -43.64 5.22
N THR A 173 5.12 -43.62 3.94
CA THR A 173 4.92 -44.72 2.96
C THR A 173 5.50 -44.27 1.62
#